data_AF-A0AAF0ZCG1-F1
#
_entry.id   AF-A0AAF0ZCG1-F1
#
_cell.length_a   1.000
_cell.length_b   1.000
_cell.length_c   1.000
_cell.angle_alpha   90.00
_cell.angle_beta   90.00
_cell.angle_gamma   90.00
#
_symmetry.space_group_name_H-M   'P 1'
#
loop_
_entity.id
_entity.type
_entity.pdbx_description
1 polymer ?
#
loop_
_entity_poly.entity_id
_entity_poly.type
_entity_poly.pdbx_seq_one_letter_code
_entity_poly.pdbx_strand_id
1 'polypeptide(L)'
;MVKDIHIQKVDLRVPLNMYEKIEILAEKTNQPFTPKTKNTDNPKRAVTPIILKLVELGLGVIEEDSSKLIEDLVTPEKDNSETIENRIFERLEKRLDSKLDELIGDKLGLFETRLKEITEAQLTADTPEVKEDLSELPENKESAIEVINEDVSAAKDAKTFEDTVKKIKRLNSQGLNYSQIAKKLTEGNYPTKQGSYKWSGNQVKRILVKP
;
A
#
# COMPACT_ATOMS: atom_id res chain seq x y z
N MET A 1 -30.83 -8.02 -35.38
CA MET A 1 -29.71 -8.74 -34.75
C MET A 1 -28.47 -7.88 -34.89
N VAL A 2 -28.04 -7.22 -33.82
CA VAL A 2 -26.75 -6.51 -33.80
C VAL A 2 -25.68 -7.60 -33.68
N LYS A 3 -24.72 -7.64 -34.61
CA LYS A 3 -23.59 -8.57 -34.49
C LYS A 3 -22.71 -8.08 -33.35
N ASP A 4 -22.44 -8.93 -32.36
CA ASP A 4 -21.44 -8.63 -31.33
C ASP A 4 -20.07 -8.49 -31.99
N ILE A 5 -19.61 -7.25 -32.13
CA ILE A 5 -18.28 -6.94 -32.64
C ILE A 5 -17.29 -7.20 -31.51
N HIS A 6 -16.60 -8.35 -31.56
CA HIS A 6 -15.50 -8.63 -30.64
C HIS A 6 -14.25 -7.84 -31.05
N ILE A 7 -13.98 -6.75 -30.34
CA ILE A 7 -12.74 -5.98 -30.51
C ILE A 7 -11.62 -6.68 -29.73
N GLN A 8 -10.62 -7.22 -30.44
CA GLN A 8 -9.49 -7.94 -29.82
C GLN A 8 -8.24 -7.08 -29.62
N LYS A 9 -8.11 -5.97 -30.36
CA LYS A 9 -6.94 -5.09 -30.32
C LYS A 9 -7.37 -3.65 -30.52
N VAL A 10 -6.80 -2.75 -29.72
CA VAL A 10 -6.95 -1.31 -29.85
C VAL A 10 -5.56 -0.70 -29.95
N ASP A 11 -5.32 0.06 -31.01
CA ASP A 11 -4.09 0.81 -31.21
C ASP A 11 -4.30 2.25 -30.75
N LEU A 12 -3.56 2.66 -29.71
CA LEU A 12 -3.67 3.98 -29.10
C LEU A 12 -2.44 4.82 -29.44
N ARG A 13 -2.65 6.09 -29.79
CA ARG A 13 -1.57 7.08 -29.90
C ARG A 13 -1.46 7.84 -28.59
N VAL A 14 -0.36 7.64 -27.88
CA VAL A 14 -0.11 8.24 -26.58
C VAL A 14 1.08 9.21 -26.69
N PRO A 15 0.97 10.45 -26.18
CA PRO A 15 2.09 11.38 -26.11
C PRO A 15 3.29 10.79 -25.37
N LEU A 16 4.50 11.08 -25.83
CA LEU A 16 5.73 10.46 -25.31
C LEU A 16 5.90 10.66 -23.79
N ASN A 17 5.64 11.86 -23.30
CA ASN A 17 5.70 12.21 -21.86
C ASN A 17 4.72 11.40 -21.00
N MET A 18 3.55 11.04 -21.53
CA MET A 18 2.58 10.19 -20.85
C MET A 18 3.02 8.72 -20.89
N TYR A 19 3.57 8.29 -22.03
CA TYR A 19 4.10 6.95 -22.20
C TYR A 19 5.25 6.64 -21.22
N GLU A 20 6.19 7.58 -21.04
CA GLU A 20 7.27 7.46 -20.04
C GLU A 20 6.73 7.28 -18.62
N LYS A 21 5.67 8.00 -18.24
CA LYS A 21 5.01 7.83 -16.93
C LYS A 21 4.39 6.44 -16.80
N ILE A 22 3.81 5.92 -17.88
CA ILE A 22 3.25 4.55 -17.91
C ILE A 22 4.36 3.51 -17.75
N GLU A 23 5.52 3.70 -18.38
CA GLU A 23 6.69 2.81 -18.20
C GLU A 23 7.14 2.79 -16.73
N ILE A 24 7.26 3.96 -16.08
CA ILE A 24 7.60 4.06 -14.66
C ILE A 24 6.57 3.35 -13.77
N LEU A 25 5.27 3.47 -14.08
CA LEU A 25 4.21 2.76 -13.35
C LEU A 25 4.30 1.25 -13.54
N ALA A 26 4.61 0.78 -14.75
CA ALA A 26 4.80 -0.64 -15.04
C ALA A 26 5.98 -1.22 -14.24
N GLU A 27 7.06 -0.45 -14.07
CA GLU A 27 8.20 -0.82 -13.22
C GLU A 27 7.80 -0.90 -11.73
N LYS A 28 7.14 0.15 -11.21
CA LYS A 28 6.72 0.21 -9.79
C LYS A 28 5.74 -0.89 -9.41
N THR A 29 4.88 -1.29 -10.34
CA THR A 29 3.91 -2.38 -10.13
C THR A 29 4.46 -3.75 -10.53
N ASN A 30 5.75 -3.82 -10.89
CA ASN A 30 6.47 -5.05 -11.22
C ASN A 30 5.80 -5.88 -12.34
N GLN A 31 5.28 -5.20 -13.38
CA GLN A 31 4.66 -5.86 -14.53
C GLN A 31 5.61 -6.84 -15.21
N PRO A 32 5.13 -7.91 -15.86
CA PRO A 32 6.01 -8.84 -16.56
C PRO A 32 6.81 -8.13 -17.66
N PHE A 33 7.99 -8.63 -17.98
CA PHE A 33 8.73 -8.15 -19.14
C PHE A 33 8.01 -8.57 -20.43
N THR A 34 8.04 -7.70 -21.44
CA THR A 34 7.59 -8.07 -22.78
C THR A 34 8.43 -9.23 -23.29
N PRO A 35 7.83 -10.20 -24.01
CA PRO A 35 8.58 -11.31 -24.60
C PRO A 35 9.77 -10.79 -25.41
N LYS A 36 10.93 -11.44 -25.28
CA LYS A 36 12.08 -11.14 -26.13
C LYS A 36 11.68 -11.41 -27.58
N THR A 37 11.68 -10.38 -28.42
CA THR A 37 11.59 -10.55 -29.87
C THR A 37 13.00 -10.49 -30.45
N LYS A 38 13.16 -10.89 -31.72
CA LYS A 38 14.48 -10.96 -32.38
C LYS A 38 15.26 -9.63 -32.40
N ASN A 39 14.63 -8.51 -32.03
CA ASN A 39 15.17 -7.15 -32.12
C ASN A 39 15.23 -6.38 -30.77
N THR A 40 15.08 -7.04 -29.62
CA THR A 40 15.18 -6.37 -28.32
C THR A 40 16.16 -7.07 -27.39
N ASP A 41 17.40 -6.58 -27.36
CA ASP A 41 18.44 -7.03 -26.43
C ASP A 41 18.09 -6.73 -24.96
N ASN A 42 17.22 -5.74 -24.72
CA ASN A 42 16.74 -5.38 -23.39
C ASN A 42 15.20 -5.36 -23.37
N PRO A 43 14.54 -6.42 -22.86
CA PRO A 43 13.08 -6.45 -22.79
C PRO A 43 12.59 -5.39 -21.78
N LYS A 44 11.60 -4.59 -22.20
CA LYS A 44 10.95 -3.59 -21.33
C LYS A 44 9.80 -4.22 -20.55
N ARG A 45 9.33 -3.56 -19.48
CA ARG A 45 8.13 -3.97 -18.76
C ARG A 45 6.91 -3.85 -19.68
N ALA A 46 5.97 -4.78 -19.59
CA ALA A 46 4.72 -4.75 -20.34
C ALA A 46 3.84 -3.59 -19.83
N VAL A 47 3.59 -2.62 -20.71
CA VAL A 47 2.78 -1.43 -20.38
C VAL A 47 1.29 -1.64 -20.61
N THR A 48 0.91 -2.61 -21.44
CA THR A 48 -0.50 -2.88 -21.80
C THR A 48 -1.42 -3.06 -20.59
N PRO A 49 -1.07 -3.84 -19.56
CA PRO A 49 -1.92 -3.97 -18.37
C PRO A 49 -2.16 -2.64 -17.64
N ILE A 50 -1.15 -1.77 -17.63
CA ILE A 50 -1.26 -0.44 -17.02
C ILE A 50 -2.19 0.45 -17.84
N ILE A 51 -2.02 0.46 -19.17
CA ILE A 51 -2.87 1.24 -20.09
C ILE A 51 -4.33 0.81 -19.93
N LEU A 52 -4.62 -0.50 -19.95
CA LEU A 52 -5.97 -1.01 -19.77
C LEU A 52 -6.57 -0.58 -18.43
N LYS A 53 -5.80 -0.63 -17.34
CA LYS A 53 -6.28 -0.22 -16.02
C LYS A 53 -6.55 1.29 -15.93
N LEU A 54 -5.74 2.11 -16.61
CA LEU A 54 -5.97 3.56 -16.69
C LEU A 54 -7.23 3.88 -17.51
N VAL A 55 -7.44 3.17 -18.62
CA VAL A 55 -8.65 3.29 -19.44
C VAL A 55 -9.88 2.87 -18.66
N GLU A 56 -9.83 1.75 -17.93
CA GLU A 56 -10.92 1.27 -17.06
C GLU A 56 -11.28 2.32 -15.98
N LEU A 57 -10.27 2.93 -15.34
CA LEU A 57 -10.49 4.01 -14.38
C LEU A 57 -11.17 5.23 -15.02
N GLY A 58 -10.72 5.64 -16.21
CA GLY A 58 -11.31 6.75 -16.95
C GLY A 58 -12.73 6.49 -17.41
N LEU A 59 -13.00 5.31 -17.98
CA LEU A 59 -14.34 4.91 -18.44
C LEU A 59 -15.32 4.81 -17.26
N GLY A 60 -14.87 4.31 -16.11
CA GLY A 60 -15.70 4.24 -14.91
C GLY A 60 -16.26 5.60 -14.47
N VAL A 61 -15.54 6.69 -14.73
CA VAL A 61 -16.01 8.06 -14.42
C VAL A 61 -17.02 8.57 -15.45
N ILE A 62 -16.96 8.06 -16.67
CA ILE A 62 -17.89 8.42 -17.76
C ILE A 62 -19.20 7.64 -17.61
N GLU A 63 -19.16 6.38 -17.16
CA GLU A 63 -20.35 5.54 -16.95
C GLU A 63 -21.27 6.04 -15.83
N GLU A 64 -20.72 6.69 -14.80
CA GLU A 64 -21.48 7.18 -13.64
C GLU A 64 -22.36 8.41 -13.94
N ASP A 65 -22.11 9.15 -15.03
CA ASP A 65 -23.02 10.20 -15.54
C ASP A 65 -23.40 9.98 -16.99
N SER A 66 -24.67 9.62 -17.14
CA SER A 66 -25.64 10.13 -18.13
C SER A 66 -25.08 10.87 -19.34
N SER A 67 -25.44 10.36 -20.52
CA SER A 67 -25.32 10.85 -21.91
C SER A 67 -24.81 12.28 -22.18
N LYS A 68 -25.13 13.25 -21.32
CA LYS A 68 -24.67 14.65 -21.37
C LYS A 68 -23.15 14.80 -21.27
N LEU A 69 -22.46 14.04 -20.39
CA LEU A 69 -21.00 14.14 -20.28
C LEU A 69 -20.30 13.55 -21.52
N ILE A 70 -20.91 12.52 -22.12
CA ILE A 70 -20.46 11.94 -23.39
C ILE A 70 -20.72 12.93 -24.54
N GLU A 71 -21.89 13.58 -24.56
CA GLU A 71 -22.24 14.60 -25.56
C GLU A 71 -21.28 15.80 -25.48
N ASP A 72 -21.01 16.32 -24.28
CA ASP A 72 -20.06 17.40 -24.02
C ASP A 72 -18.62 17.03 -24.45
N LEU A 73 -18.22 15.76 -24.33
CA LEU A 73 -16.91 15.25 -24.79
C LEU A 73 -16.83 15.12 -26.32
N VAL A 74 -17.95 14.82 -26.98
CA VAL A 74 -18.02 14.64 -28.45
C VAL A 74 -18.14 15.98 -29.16
N THR A 75 -18.77 16.99 -28.54
CA THR A 75 -18.86 18.36 -29.05
C THR A 75 -18.19 19.35 -28.08
N PRO A 76 -16.86 19.38 -27.99
CA PRO A 76 -16.17 20.32 -27.13
C PRO A 76 -16.31 21.75 -27.68
N GLU A 77 -17.19 22.54 -27.10
CA GLU A 77 -17.10 24.00 -27.20
C GLU A 77 -15.85 24.46 -26.44
N LYS A 78 -15.05 25.35 -27.04
CA LYS A 78 -13.75 25.79 -26.53
C LYS A 78 -13.77 26.31 -25.08
N ASP A 79 -14.90 26.84 -24.64
CA ASP A 79 -15.06 27.45 -23.31
C ASP A 79 -15.51 26.44 -22.23
N ASN A 80 -15.89 25.21 -22.61
CA ASN A 80 -16.36 24.19 -21.67
C ASN A 80 -15.27 23.16 -21.28
N SER A 81 -14.11 23.16 -21.96
CA SER A 81 -13.04 22.17 -21.76
C SER A 81 -12.54 22.12 -20.32
N GLU A 82 -12.24 23.27 -19.71
CA GLU A 82 -11.76 23.35 -18.33
C GLU A 82 -12.83 22.87 -17.32
N THR A 83 -14.10 23.15 -17.61
CA THR A 83 -15.23 22.70 -16.79
C THR A 83 -15.42 21.19 -16.86
N ILE A 84 -15.27 20.61 -18.05
CA ILE A 84 -15.35 19.16 -18.27
C ILE A 84 -14.17 18.46 -17.60
N GLU A 85 -12.95 18.98 -17.75
CA GLU A 85 -11.76 18.43 -17.10
C GLU A 85 -11.88 18.43 -15.57
N ASN A 86 -12.25 19.56 -14.97
CA ASN A 86 -12.44 19.66 -13.52
C ASN A 86 -13.50 18.68 -13.02
N ARG A 87 -14.61 18.54 -13.74
CA ARG A 87 -15.66 17.57 -13.39
C ARG A 87 -15.18 16.13 -13.48
N ILE A 88 -14.36 15.78 -14.47
CA ILE A 88 -13.76 14.44 -14.59
C ILE A 88 -12.76 14.21 -13.45
N PHE A 89 -11.91 15.19 -13.14
CA PHE A 89 -10.92 15.08 -12.07
C PHE A 89 -11.55 14.90 -10.69
N GLU A 90 -12.52 15.74 -10.30
CA GLU A 90 -13.20 15.62 -9.01
C GLU A 90 -13.82 14.23 -8.79
N ARG A 91 -14.31 13.60 -9.86
CA ARG A 91 -14.92 12.28 -9.80
C ARG A 91 -13.90 11.17 -9.76
N LEU A 92 -12.84 11.29 -10.55
CA LEU A 92 -11.69 10.39 -10.45
C LEU A 92 -11.16 10.37 -9.02
N GLU A 93 -11.03 11.53 -8.38
CA GLU A 93 -10.61 11.64 -6.98
C GLU A 93 -11.57 10.89 -6.05
N LYS A 94 -12.87 11.18 -6.10
CA LYS A 94 -13.87 10.48 -5.27
C LYS A 94 -13.88 8.96 -5.46
N ARG A 95 -13.74 8.50 -6.70
CA ARG A 95 -13.73 7.07 -7.03
C ARG A 95 -12.44 6.40 -6.54
N LEU A 96 -11.31 7.08 -6.65
CA LEU A 96 -10.03 6.59 -6.13
C LEU A 96 -10.04 6.51 -4.59
N ASP A 97 -10.61 7.51 -3.92
CA ASP A 97 -10.78 7.49 -2.47
C ASP A 97 -11.68 6.33 -2.03
N SER A 98 -12.81 6.13 -2.71
CA SER A 98 -13.72 5.01 -2.41
C SER A 98 -13.04 3.64 -2.60
N LYS A 99 -12.29 3.46 -3.70
CA LYS A 99 -11.51 2.23 -3.95
C LYS A 99 -10.39 2.03 -2.93
N LEU A 100 -9.81 3.11 -2.41
CA LEU A 100 -8.80 3.04 -1.38
C LEU A 100 -9.41 2.55 -0.06
N ASP A 101 -10.56 3.09 0.32
CA ASP A 101 -11.28 2.69 1.53
C ASP A 101 -11.73 1.23 1.48
N GLU A 102 -12.28 0.78 0.34
CA GLU A 102 -12.62 -0.63 0.11
C GLU A 102 -11.40 -1.55 0.27
N LEU A 103 -10.28 -1.20 -0.36
CA LEU A 103 -9.05 -1.99 -0.28
C LEU A 103 -8.44 -2.02 1.14
N ILE A 104 -8.61 -0.94 1.90
CA ILE A 104 -8.21 -0.91 3.31
C ILE A 104 -9.13 -1.81 4.13
N GLY A 105 -10.46 -1.72 3.92
CA GLY A 105 -11.46 -2.55 4.57
C GLY A 105 -11.20 -4.03 4.36
N ASP A 106 -11.03 -4.46 3.11
CA ASP A 106 -10.76 -5.87 2.75
C ASP A 106 -9.50 -6.41 3.41
N LYS A 107 -8.43 -5.60 3.42
CA LYS A 107 -7.17 -6.01 4.06
C LYS A 107 -7.30 -6.14 5.56
N LEU A 108 -8.00 -5.20 6.21
CA LEU A 108 -8.25 -5.25 7.65
C LEU A 108 -9.11 -6.47 8.00
N GLY A 109 -10.18 -6.74 7.26
CA GLY A 109 -11.01 -7.93 7.43
C GLY A 109 -10.21 -9.23 7.28
N LEU A 110 -9.29 -9.30 6.30
CA LEU A 110 -8.39 -10.45 6.13
C LEU A 110 -7.42 -10.62 7.31
N PHE A 111 -6.94 -9.52 7.90
CA PHE A 111 -6.12 -9.59 9.11
C PHE A 111 -6.92 -10.08 10.32
N GLU A 112 -8.16 -9.61 10.48
CA GLU A 112 -9.04 -10.04 11.57
C GLU A 112 -9.37 -11.53 11.49
N THR A 113 -9.66 -12.05 10.29
CA THR A 113 -9.89 -13.49 10.09
C THR A 113 -8.66 -14.31 10.43
N ARG A 114 -7.48 -13.90 9.95
CA ARG A 114 -6.22 -14.58 10.27
C ARG A 114 -5.86 -14.53 11.76
N LEU A 115 -6.13 -13.41 12.44
CA LEU A 115 -5.91 -13.31 13.88
C LEU A 115 -6.86 -14.24 14.65
N LYS A 116 -8.12 -14.33 14.22
CA LYS A 116 -9.12 -15.23 14.80
C LYS A 116 -8.74 -16.70 14.62
N GLU A 117 -8.30 -17.10 13.43
CA GLU A 117 -7.79 -18.46 13.17
C GLU A 117 -6.58 -18.80 14.04
N ILE A 118 -5.64 -17.87 14.23
CA ILE A 118 -4.48 -18.10 15.11
C ILE A 118 -4.93 -18.25 16.57
N THR A 119 -5.85 -17.42 17.04
CA THR A 119 -6.35 -17.51 18.44
C THR A 119 -7.13 -18.79 18.69
N GLU A 120 -7.98 -19.21 17.74
CA GLU A 120 -8.72 -20.48 17.82
C GLU A 120 -7.76 -21.68 17.78
N ALA A 121 -6.73 -21.66 16.94
CA ALA A 121 -5.70 -22.70 16.91
C ALA A 121 -4.91 -22.80 18.23
N GLN A 122 -4.59 -21.67 18.87
CA GLN A 122 -3.93 -21.64 20.17
C GLN A 122 -4.83 -22.22 21.29
N LEU A 123 -6.13 -21.93 21.26
CA LEU A 123 -7.12 -22.45 22.23
C LEU A 123 -7.34 -23.96 22.12
N THR A 124 -7.21 -24.54 20.92
CA THR A 124 -7.31 -26.00 20.73
C THR A 124 -6.05 -26.77 21.13
N ALA A 125 -4.89 -26.10 21.23
CA ALA A 125 -3.63 -26.74 21.63
C ALA A 125 -3.47 -26.89 23.16
N ASP A 126 -4.22 -26.13 23.95
CA ASP A 126 -4.16 -26.12 25.42
C ASP A 126 -5.23 -27.00 26.10
N THR A 127 -5.63 -28.12 25.49
CA THR A 127 -6.44 -29.13 26.19
C THR A 127 -5.49 -30.17 26.80
N PRO A 128 -5.15 -30.12 28.11
CA PRO A 128 -4.30 -31.14 28.70
C PRO A 128 -5.12 -32.41 28.94
N GLU A 129 -4.92 -33.45 28.14
CA GLU A 129 -5.14 -34.80 28.63
C GLU A 129 -4.05 -35.09 29.68
N VAL A 130 -4.43 -34.93 30.95
CA VAL A 130 -3.66 -35.44 32.08
C VAL A 130 -3.69 -36.96 32.03
N LYS A 131 -2.58 -37.57 31.63
CA LYS A 131 -2.20 -38.92 32.07
C LYS A 131 -0.74 -38.93 32.49
N GLU A 132 -0.58 -39.21 33.77
CA GLU A 132 0.65 -39.60 34.45
C GLU A 132 1.39 -40.68 33.64
N ASP A 133 2.69 -40.51 33.41
CA ASP A 133 3.67 -41.42 34.02
C ASP A 133 5.10 -40.87 33.90
N LEU A 134 5.84 -40.95 35.00
CA LEU A 134 7.27 -40.71 35.09
C LEU A 134 8.03 -41.84 34.38
N SER A 135 8.94 -41.52 33.47
CA SER A 135 10.34 -42.04 33.50
C SER A 135 11.14 -41.65 32.25
N GLU A 136 12.39 -41.22 32.51
CA GLU A 136 13.55 -41.15 31.60
C GLU A 136 13.76 -39.87 30.76
N LEU A 137 14.59 -38.98 31.32
CA LEU A 137 15.43 -38.04 30.56
C LEU A 137 16.48 -38.83 29.76
N PRO A 138 16.87 -38.35 28.57
CA PRO A 138 18.18 -37.69 28.53
C PRO A 138 18.20 -36.34 27.79
N GLU A 139 19.06 -35.50 28.33
CA GLU A 139 19.60 -34.21 27.88
C GLU A 139 19.63 -33.97 26.36
N ASN A 140 19.06 -32.84 25.88
CA ASN A 140 19.80 -31.72 25.27
C ASN A 140 18.87 -30.59 24.76
N LYS A 141 19.18 -29.34 25.17
CA LYS A 141 18.84 -28.03 24.58
C LYS A 141 17.46 -27.40 24.87
N GLU A 142 17.45 -26.60 25.93
CA GLU A 142 16.87 -25.25 26.09
C GLU A 142 16.15 -24.70 24.84
N SER A 143 14.90 -24.24 24.93
CA SER A 143 14.54 -23.02 25.67
C SER A 143 13.17 -23.10 26.32
N ALA A 144 13.16 -22.89 27.64
CA ALA A 144 11.97 -22.71 28.45
C ALA A 144 11.16 -21.49 28.00
N ILE A 145 9.85 -21.70 27.96
CA ILE A 145 8.81 -20.68 27.92
C ILE A 145 8.80 -20.03 29.31
N GLU A 146 9.23 -18.78 29.41
CA GLU A 146 8.94 -17.95 30.58
C GLU A 146 7.60 -17.24 30.36
N VAL A 147 6.58 -17.77 31.03
CA VAL A 147 5.36 -17.01 31.36
C VAL A 147 5.75 -16.05 32.48
N ILE A 148 5.84 -14.76 32.17
CA ILE A 148 5.96 -13.70 33.17
C ILE A 148 4.68 -12.87 33.13
N ASN A 149 3.75 -13.21 34.02
CA ASN A 149 2.86 -12.21 34.60
C ASN A 149 3.70 -11.43 35.61
N GLU A 150 4.18 -10.24 35.25
CA GLU A 150 4.69 -9.28 36.23
C GLU A 150 4.02 -7.92 36.08
N ASP A 151 3.57 -7.48 37.26
CA ASP A 151 3.05 -6.20 37.61
C ASP A 151 3.84 -5.00 37.07
N VAL A 152 3.08 -3.93 36.94
CA VAL A 152 3.47 -2.52 36.93
C VAL A 152 4.70 -2.24 37.82
N SER A 153 5.91 -2.16 37.23
CA SER A 153 7.05 -1.34 37.73
C SER A 153 8.34 -1.58 36.91
N ALA A 154 8.49 -0.97 35.74
CA ALA A 154 9.81 -0.77 35.12
C ALA A 154 9.83 0.44 34.15
N ALA A 155 9.43 1.59 34.67
CA ALA A 155 9.71 2.88 34.04
C ALA A 155 11.20 3.19 34.17
N LYS A 156 11.98 3.07 33.07
CA LYS A 156 13.15 3.94 32.81
C LYS A 156 13.77 3.88 31.40
N ASP A 157 13.48 2.88 30.56
CA ASP A 157 14.09 2.79 29.21
C ASP A 157 13.09 2.73 28.03
N ALA A 158 11.80 2.96 28.30
CA ALA A 158 10.81 3.09 27.23
C ALA A 158 11.00 4.43 26.51
N LYS A 159 11.68 4.40 25.35
CA LYS A 159 11.78 5.56 24.44
C LYS A 159 10.38 6.07 24.16
N THR A 160 10.05 7.28 24.59
CA THR A 160 8.71 7.84 24.37
C THR A 160 8.58 8.42 22.97
N PHE A 161 7.35 8.70 22.52
CA PHE A 161 7.14 9.44 21.28
C PHE A 161 7.76 10.84 21.34
N GLU A 162 7.78 11.50 22.50
CA GLU A 162 8.43 12.80 22.68
C GLU A 162 9.94 12.73 22.48
N ASP A 163 10.60 11.69 22.99
CA ASP A 163 12.02 11.46 22.76
C ASP A 163 12.32 11.18 21.29
N THR A 164 11.39 10.49 20.63
CA THR A 164 11.44 10.24 19.19
C THR A 164 11.38 11.54 18.39
N VAL A 165 10.51 12.48 18.77
CA VAL A 165 10.44 13.81 18.15
C VAL A 165 11.72 14.62 18.37
N LYS A 166 12.30 14.58 19.58
CA LYS A 166 13.61 15.23 19.86
C LYS A 166 14.71 14.62 18.98
N LYS A 167 14.73 13.29 18.83
CA LYS A 167 15.67 12.59 17.97
C LYS A 167 15.51 12.97 16.50
N ILE A 168 14.27 13.07 16.01
CA ILE A 168 13.94 13.54 14.65
C ILE A 168 14.53 14.92 14.40
N LYS A 169 14.31 15.89 15.30
CA LYS A 169 14.85 17.25 15.18
C LYS A 169 16.38 17.26 15.14
N ARG A 170 17.04 16.46 15.99
CA ARG A 170 18.52 16.32 16.01
C ARG A 170 19.07 15.70 14.72
N LEU A 171 18.40 14.69 14.17
CA LEU A 171 18.84 14.07 12.91
C LEU A 171 18.61 15.02 11.72
N ASN A 172 17.54 15.82 11.76
CA ASN A 172 17.30 16.86 10.75
C ASN A 172 18.35 17.97 10.80
N SER A 173 18.77 18.41 12.00
CA SER A 173 19.85 19.40 12.14
C SER A 173 21.23 18.86 11.71
N GLN A 174 21.39 17.54 11.64
CA GLN A 174 22.58 16.89 11.08
C GLN A 174 22.53 16.79 9.54
N GLY A 175 21.51 17.35 8.89
CA GLY A 175 21.37 17.38 7.43
C GLY A 175 20.89 16.07 6.80
N LEU A 176 20.36 15.12 7.60
CA LEU A 176 19.79 13.89 7.06
C LEU A 176 18.45 14.17 6.38
N ASN A 177 18.21 13.50 5.25
CA ASN A 177 16.91 13.57 4.57
C ASN A 177 15.84 12.74 5.29
N TYR A 178 14.56 12.99 4.99
CA TYR A 178 13.45 12.36 5.73
C TYR A 178 13.44 10.83 5.66
N SER A 179 13.88 10.25 4.54
CA SER A 179 13.97 8.79 4.36
C SER A 179 15.08 8.18 5.22
N GLN A 180 16.22 8.86 5.33
CA GLN A 180 17.33 8.43 6.18
C GLN A 180 16.99 8.54 7.66
N ILE A 181 16.27 9.60 8.06
CA ILE A 181 15.76 9.75 9.43
C ILE A 181 14.80 8.61 9.75
N ALA A 182 13.84 8.32 8.88
CA ALA A 182 12.89 7.23 9.07
C ALA A 182 13.58 5.86 9.23
N LYS A 183 14.63 5.61 8.44
CA LYS A 183 15.43 4.38 8.54
C LYS A 183 16.11 4.26 9.91
N LYS A 184 16.79 5.32 10.39
CA LYS A 184 17.44 5.33 11.71
C LYS A 184 16.47 5.18 12.88
N LEU A 185 15.25 5.69 12.75
CA LEU A 185 14.21 5.54 13.77
C LEU A 185 13.65 4.12 13.82
N THR A 186 13.46 3.51 12.65
CA THR A 186 13.02 2.11 12.54
C THR A 186 14.09 1.16 13.08
N GLU A 187 15.36 1.35 12.72
CA GLU A 187 16.48 0.57 13.25
C GLU A 187 16.67 0.77 14.77
N GLY A 188 16.32 1.95 15.28
CA GLY A 188 16.46 2.29 16.69
C GLY A 188 15.25 1.92 17.56
N ASN A 189 14.24 1.23 17.03
CA ASN A 189 12.97 0.91 17.71
C ASN A 189 12.34 2.13 18.41
N TYR A 190 12.30 3.26 17.73
CA TYR A 190 11.62 4.45 18.25
C TYR A 190 10.12 4.38 17.95
N PRO A 191 9.23 4.55 18.93
CA PRO A 191 7.80 4.44 18.68
C PRO A 191 7.26 5.65 17.91
N THR A 192 6.32 5.38 17.01
CA THR A 192 5.48 6.36 16.33
C THR A 192 4.35 6.81 17.25
N LYS A 193 3.61 7.85 16.84
CA LYS A 193 2.45 8.36 17.58
C LYS A 193 1.37 7.29 17.81
N GLN A 194 1.32 6.28 16.93
CA GLN A 194 0.35 5.17 16.98
C GLN A 194 0.93 3.92 17.67
N GLY A 195 2.08 4.00 18.33
CA GLY A 195 2.71 2.86 19.02
C GLY A 195 3.44 1.86 18.12
N SER A 196 3.43 2.05 16.79
CA SER A 196 4.23 1.24 15.85
C SER A 196 5.70 1.67 15.84
N TYR A 197 6.62 0.76 15.49
CA TYR A 197 8.06 1.03 15.37
C TYR A 197 8.54 1.22 13.93
N LYS A 198 7.64 1.17 12.93
CA LYS A 198 7.98 1.37 11.52
C LYS A 198 7.77 2.82 11.10
N TRP A 199 8.84 3.47 10.65
CA TRP A 199 8.82 4.87 10.23
C TRP A 199 8.89 5.03 8.71
N SER A 200 8.12 5.98 8.20
CA SER A 200 8.16 6.46 6.81
C SER A 200 8.66 7.90 6.72
N GLY A 201 9.28 8.26 5.59
CA GLY A 201 9.73 9.64 5.34
C GLY A 201 8.58 10.66 5.42
N ASN A 202 7.36 10.27 5.04
CA ASN A 202 6.18 11.13 5.16
C ASN A 202 5.76 11.37 6.60
N GLN A 203 5.90 10.38 7.51
CA GLN A 203 5.68 10.60 8.94
C GLN A 203 6.71 11.57 9.52
N VAL A 204 7.99 11.43 9.14
CA VAL A 204 9.05 12.35 9.55
C VAL A 204 8.78 13.77 9.03
N LYS A 205 8.42 13.91 7.75
CA LYS A 205 8.07 15.21 7.14
C LYS A 205 6.93 15.89 7.89
N ARG A 206 5.85 15.17 8.22
CA ARG A 206 4.72 15.74 8.98
C ARG A 206 5.08 16.24 10.38
N ILE A 207 6.11 15.65 11.01
CA ILE A 207 6.58 16.08 12.34
C ILE A 207 7.49 17.31 12.24
N LEU A 208 8.31 17.39 11.19
CA LEU A 208 9.26 18.49 10.98
C LEU A 208 8.64 19.72 10.33
N VAL A 209 7.61 19.54 9.49
CA VAL A 209 6.97 20.60 8.68
C VAL A 209 5.66 21.08 9.32
N LYS A 210 5.34 20.64 10.53
CA LYS A 210 4.15 21.14 11.23
C LYS A 210 4.29 22.67 11.45
N PRO A 211 3.26 23.48 11.15
CA PRO A 211 3.24 24.91 11.46
C PRO A 211 3.33 25.16 12.98
#